data_AF-E0CXV5-F1
#
_entry.id   AF-E0CXV5-F1
#
_cell.length_a   1.000
_cell.length_b   1.000
_cell.length_c   1.000
_cell.angle_alpha   90.00
_cell.angle_beta   90.00
_cell.angle_gamma   90.00
#
_symmetry.space_group_name_H-M   'P 1'
#
loop_
_entity.id
_entity.type
_entity.pdbx_description
1 polymer ?
#
loop_
_entity_poly.entity_id
_entity_poly.type
_entity_poly.pdbx_seq_one_letter_code
_entity_poly.pdbx_strand_id
1 'polypeptide(L)'
;MEITPARGGLNRAHLQCRNLQEFLGGLSPGVLDRLYGHPATCLAVFRELPSLAKNWVMRMLFLEQPLPQAAVALWVKKEFSKAQEESTGLLSGLRIWHTQLLPGGLQGLILNPVFRQNLRIALLGGGKAWSDDTSQLGPDKHARDVPSLDKYAEERWEVVLHFM
;
A
#
# COMPACT_ATOMS: atom_id res chain seq x y z
N MET A 1 -24.79 -51.43 -18.38
CA MET A 1 -25.34 -50.08 -18.11
C MET A 1 -25.09 -49.82 -16.64
N GLU A 2 -23.87 -49.40 -16.30
CA GLU A 2 -23.48 -49.07 -14.93
C GLU A 2 -23.21 -47.57 -14.88
N ILE A 3 -23.97 -46.90 -14.02
CA ILE A 3 -23.92 -45.46 -13.79
C ILE A 3 -22.75 -45.21 -12.84
N THR A 4 -21.64 -44.68 -13.35
CA THR A 4 -20.60 -44.09 -12.52
C THR A 4 -21.04 -42.68 -12.11
N PRO A 5 -21.22 -42.38 -10.82
CA PRO A 5 -21.55 -41.03 -10.39
C PRO A 5 -20.34 -40.12 -10.59
N ALA A 6 -20.57 -38.98 -11.24
CA ALA A 6 -19.59 -37.91 -11.38
C ALA A 6 -19.05 -37.54 -9.99
N ARG A 7 -17.73 -37.62 -9.81
CA ARG A 7 -17.06 -37.08 -8.62
C ARG A 7 -17.43 -35.60 -8.53
N GLY A 8 -18.28 -35.27 -7.58
CA GLY A 8 -18.62 -33.89 -7.24
C GLY A 8 -17.33 -33.15 -6.94
N GLY A 9 -16.89 -32.32 -7.88
CA GLY A 9 -15.83 -31.36 -7.65
C GLY A 9 -16.33 -30.40 -6.59
N LEU A 10 -15.88 -30.59 -5.35
CA LEU A 10 -15.88 -29.53 -4.36
C LEU A 10 -15.23 -28.33 -5.03
N ASN A 11 -16.00 -27.25 -5.23
CA ASN A 11 -15.49 -25.95 -5.61
C ASN A 11 -14.51 -25.50 -4.51
N ARG A 12 -13.27 -26.00 -4.57
CA ARG A 12 -12.16 -25.40 -3.83
C ARG A 12 -12.07 -23.99 -4.39
N ALA A 13 -12.45 -23.01 -3.58
CA ALA A 13 -12.18 -21.61 -3.87
C ALA A 13 -10.71 -21.54 -4.31
N HIS A 14 -10.48 -21.26 -5.58
CA HIS A 14 -9.14 -21.16 -6.13
C HIS A 14 -8.45 -20.04 -5.37
N LEU A 15 -7.52 -20.37 -4.47
CA LEU A 15 -6.77 -19.38 -3.71
C LEU A 15 -6.06 -18.48 -4.71
N GLN A 16 -6.59 -17.27 -4.89
CA GLN A 16 -5.97 -16.26 -5.75
C GLN A 16 -4.90 -15.58 -4.92
N CYS A 17 -3.64 -15.94 -5.16
CA CYS A 17 -2.51 -15.20 -4.62
C CYS A 17 -2.47 -13.82 -5.27
N ARG A 18 -2.98 -12.81 -4.56
CA ARG A 18 -2.91 -11.41 -4.97
C ARG A 18 -1.75 -10.74 -4.26
N ASN A 19 -1.01 -9.91 -4.98
CA ASN A 19 -0.07 -9.01 -4.33
C ASN A 19 -0.83 -7.89 -3.57
N LEU A 20 -0.13 -7.11 -2.75
CA LEU A 20 -0.76 -6.06 -1.94
C LEU A 20 -1.55 -5.07 -2.81
N GLN A 21 -1.00 -4.67 -3.96
CA GLN A 21 -1.62 -3.69 -4.85
C GLN A 21 -2.94 -4.19 -5.43
N GLU A 22 -2.99 -5.43 -5.89
CA GLU A 22 -4.19 -6.09 -6.42
C GLU A 22 -5.26 -6.31 -5.35
N PHE A 23 -4.83 -6.66 -4.12
CA PHE A 23 -5.76 -6.78 -3.00
C PHE A 23 -6.39 -5.43 -2.68
N LEU A 24 -5.57 -4.38 -2.50
CA LEU A 24 -6.04 -3.04 -2.18
C LEU A 24 -6.91 -2.43 -3.30
N GLY A 25 -6.54 -2.66 -4.57
CA GLY A 25 -7.33 -2.21 -5.72
C GLY A 25 -8.71 -2.87 -5.83
N GLY A 26 -8.91 -4.03 -5.20
CA GLY A 26 -10.20 -4.71 -5.10
C GLY A 26 -11.09 -4.22 -3.95
N LEU A 27 -10.59 -3.36 -3.07
CA LEU A 27 -11.33 -2.87 -1.90
C LEU A 27 -12.22 -1.67 -2.26
N SER A 28 -13.29 -1.48 -1.50
CA SER A 28 -14.14 -0.30 -1.66
C SER A 28 -13.40 0.99 -1.28
N PRO A 29 -13.75 2.14 -1.90
CA PRO A 29 -13.17 3.44 -1.56
C PRO A 29 -13.22 3.78 -0.07
N GLY A 30 -14.35 3.48 0.60
CA GLY A 30 -14.51 3.76 2.03
C GLY A 30 -13.59 2.91 2.93
N VAL A 31 -13.17 1.72 2.48
CA VAL A 31 -12.16 0.92 3.18
C VAL A 31 -10.78 1.53 3.00
N LEU A 32 -10.42 1.96 1.79
CA LEU A 32 -9.15 2.63 1.52
C LEU A 32 -9.03 3.97 2.26
N ASP A 33 -10.11 4.75 2.34
CA ASP A 33 -10.11 6.01 3.07
C ASP A 33 -9.86 5.81 4.57
N ARG A 34 -10.46 4.76 5.17
CA ARG A 34 -10.18 4.37 6.56
C ARG A 34 -8.76 3.85 6.72
N LEU A 35 -8.29 3.03 5.78
CA LEU A 35 -6.94 2.47 5.78
C LEU A 35 -5.89 3.59 5.77
N TYR A 36 -6.06 4.60 4.92
CA TYR A 36 -5.15 5.74 4.82
C TYR A 36 -5.27 6.73 5.97
N GLY A 37 -6.23 6.54 6.89
CA GLY A 37 -6.31 7.28 8.15
C GLY A 37 -5.13 7.01 9.10
N HIS A 38 -4.27 6.04 8.80
CA HIS A 38 -3.19 5.62 9.66
C HIS A 38 -1.79 5.82 9.02
N PRO A 39 -0.79 6.44 9.68
CA PRO A 39 0.55 6.67 9.12
C PRO A 39 1.28 5.40 8.67
N ALA A 40 1.24 4.33 9.48
CA ALA A 40 1.96 3.09 9.17
C ALA A 40 1.45 2.38 7.91
N THR A 41 0.14 2.44 7.65
CA THR A 41 -0.45 1.83 6.45
C THR A 41 -0.11 2.66 5.20
N CYS A 42 -0.12 3.99 5.30
CA CYS A 42 0.38 4.87 4.24
C CYS A 42 1.83 4.56 3.88
N LEU A 43 2.69 4.34 4.89
CA LEU A 43 4.09 3.97 4.67
C LEU A 43 4.22 2.59 4.01
N ALA A 44 3.46 1.59 4.46
CA ALA A 44 3.46 0.25 3.87
C ALA A 44 3.05 0.30 2.39
N VAL A 45 1.95 1.00 2.08
CA VAL A 45 1.48 1.18 0.69
C VAL A 45 2.54 1.90 -0.14
N PHE A 46 3.13 2.98 0.37
CA PHE A 46 4.20 3.69 -0.31
C PHE A 46 5.42 2.81 -0.60
N ARG A 47 5.80 1.92 0.32
CA ARG A 47 6.93 0.99 0.15
C ARG A 47 6.69 -0.03 -0.96
N GLU A 48 5.45 -0.44 -1.19
CA GLU A 48 5.10 -1.38 -2.26
C GLU A 48 4.93 -0.73 -3.64
N LEU A 49 4.94 0.60 -3.74
CA LEU A 49 4.79 1.28 -5.03
C LEU A 49 6.00 1.06 -5.98
N PRO A 50 5.78 1.04 -7.30
CA PRO A 50 6.87 1.11 -8.28
C PRO A 50 7.73 2.36 -8.10
N SER A 51 9.02 2.27 -8.48
CA SER A 51 9.98 3.36 -8.29
C SER A 51 9.53 4.69 -8.91
N LEU A 52 8.86 4.65 -10.07
CA LEU A 52 8.33 5.85 -10.72
C LEU A 52 7.22 6.51 -9.90
N ALA A 53 6.24 5.72 -9.44
CA ALA A 53 5.14 6.19 -8.60
C ALA A 53 5.66 6.78 -7.27
N LYS A 54 6.66 6.14 -6.63
CA LYS A 54 7.31 6.67 -5.42
C LYS A 54 7.89 8.05 -5.65
N ASN A 55 8.61 8.25 -6.76
CA ASN A 55 9.21 9.54 -7.10
C ASN A 55 8.16 10.64 -7.26
N TRP A 56 7.03 10.34 -7.89
CA TRP A 56 5.93 11.30 -8.04
C TRP A 56 5.28 11.66 -6.71
N VAL A 57 4.98 10.65 -5.88
CA VAL A 57 4.43 10.87 -4.53
C VAL A 57 5.37 11.73 -3.71
N MET A 58 6.68 11.45 -3.72
CA MET A 58 7.67 12.26 -3.00
C MET A 58 7.77 13.70 -3.52
N ARG A 59 7.75 13.91 -4.84
CA ARG A 59 7.74 15.26 -5.44
C ARG A 59 6.50 16.07 -5.04
N MET A 60 5.35 15.41 -4.91
CA MET A 60 4.08 16.05 -4.57
C MET A 60 3.79 16.09 -3.07
N LEU A 61 4.61 15.46 -2.22
CA LEU A 61 4.33 15.27 -0.80
C LEU A 61 4.08 16.59 -0.05
N PHE A 62 4.77 17.66 -0.46
CA PHE A 62 4.67 18.99 0.12
C PHE A 62 3.88 19.97 -0.74
N LEU A 63 3.27 19.50 -1.83
CA LEU A 63 2.47 20.33 -2.71
C LEU A 63 1.02 20.33 -2.23
N GLU A 64 0.53 21.52 -1.90
CA GLU A 64 -0.86 21.71 -1.49
C GLU A 64 -1.80 21.92 -2.67
N GLN A 65 -1.26 22.45 -3.77
CA GLN A 65 -2.02 22.75 -4.98
C GLN A 65 -1.93 21.61 -6.00
N PRO A 66 -2.99 21.35 -6.77
CA PRO A 66 -2.96 20.40 -7.88
C PRO A 66 -1.94 20.81 -8.95
N LEU A 67 -1.17 19.84 -9.44
CA LEU A 67 -0.23 20.04 -10.54
C LEU A 67 -0.89 19.77 -11.89
N PRO A 68 -0.67 20.58 -12.94
CA PRO A 68 -1.15 20.26 -14.28
C PRO A 68 -0.70 18.85 -14.71
N GLN A 69 -1.63 18.03 -15.19
CA GLN A 69 -1.35 16.65 -15.63
C GLN A 69 -0.28 16.62 -16.74
N ALA A 70 -0.30 17.62 -17.64
CA ALA A 70 0.73 17.78 -18.66
C ALA A 70 2.13 17.97 -18.07
N ALA A 71 2.27 18.70 -16.96
CA ALA A 71 3.57 18.91 -16.32
C ALA A 71 4.11 17.62 -15.69
N VAL A 72 3.23 16.82 -15.06
CA VAL A 72 3.60 15.49 -14.53
C VAL A 72 4.00 14.55 -15.67
N ALA A 73 3.30 14.61 -16.81
CA ALA A 73 3.62 13.79 -17.96
C ALA A 73 4.99 14.09 -18.58
N LEU A 74 5.47 15.33 -18.46
CA LEU A 74 6.80 15.73 -18.92
C LEU A 74 7.94 15.28 -18.01
N TRP A 75 7.66 14.71 -16.83
CA TRP A 75 8.70 14.18 -15.95
C TRP A 75 9.32 12.87 -16.44
N VAL A 76 8.68 12.22 -17.41
CA VAL A 76 9.13 10.95 -17.98
C VAL A 76 9.42 11.14 -19.45
N LYS A 77 10.52 10.57 -19.92
CA LYS A 77 10.87 10.57 -21.35
C LYS A 77 9.85 9.71 -22.11
N LYS A 78 9.54 10.10 -23.35
CA LYS A 78 8.55 9.42 -24.21
C LYS A 78 8.79 7.91 -24.37
N GLU A 79 10.05 7.48 -24.32
CA GLU A 79 10.50 6.08 -24.36
C GLU A 79 9.88 5.21 -23.25
N PHE A 80 9.53 5.80 -22.10
CA PHE A 80 8.97 5.10 -20.94
C PHE A 80 7.48 5.41 -20.70
N SER A 81 6.77 5.83 -21.75
CA SER A 81 5.33 6.18 -21.69
C SER A 81 4.46 5.06 -21.14
N LYS A 82 4.76 3.79 -21.45
CA LYS A 82 4.02 2.65 -20.91
C LYS A 82 4.16 2.53 -19.38
N ALA A 83 5.37 2.65 -18.85
CA ALA A 83 5.62 2.60 -17.40
C ALA A 83 4.96 3.79 -16.68
N GLN A 84 4.88 4.93 -17.35
CA GLN A 84 4.15 6.10 -16.87
C GLN A 84 2.65 5.83 -16.80
N GLU A 85 2.06 5.26 -17.84
CA GLU A 85 0.63 4.90 -17.86
C GLU A 85 0.30 3.89 -16.76
N GLU A 86 1.09 2.83 -16.62
CA GLU A 86 0.94 1.81 -15.56
C GLU A 86 1.02 2.43 -14.16
N SER A 87 2.04 3.27 -13.91
CA SER A 87 2.19 3.95 -12.62
C SER A 87 1.04 4.93 -12.34
N THR A 88 0.51 5.58 -13.39
CA THR A 88 -0.62 6.50 -13.27
C THR A 88 -1.90 5.75 -12.93
N GLY A 89 -2.17 4.66 -13.65
CA GLY A 89 -3.31 3.79 -13.40
C GLY A 89 -3.27 3.19 -11.99
N LEU A 90 -2.10 2.75 -11.53
CA LEU A 90 -1.92 2.22 -10.19
C LEU A 90 -2.21 3.27 -9.10
N LEU A 91 -1.61 4.46 -9.18
CA LEU A 91 -1.83 5.52 -8.19
C LEU A 91 -3.28 5.99 -8.15
N SER A 92 -3.95 6.05 -9.31
CA SER A 92 -5.38 6.37 -9.41
C SER A 92 -6.25 5.24 -8.86
N GLY A 93 -5.95 3.98 -9.18
CA GLY A 93 -6.68 2.80 -8.70
C GLY A 93 -6.58 2.62 -7.18
N LEU A 94 -5.41 2.93 -6.62
CA LEU A 94 -5.20 2.96 -5.17
C LEU A 94 -5.73 4.23 -4.50
N ARG A 95 -6.28 5.21 -5.24
CA ARG A 95 -6.77 6.48 -4.68
C ARG A 95 -5.72 7.26 -3.89
N ILE A 96 -4.45 7.11 -4.27
CA ILE A 96 -3.32 7.82 -3.66
C ILE A 96 -3.29 9.27 -4.17
N TRP A 97 -3.75 9.48 -5.39
CA TRP A 97 -3.98 10.80 -5.97
C TRP A 97 -5.33 10.86 -6.69
N HIS A 98 -5.76 12.07 -7.02
CA HIS A 98 -7.02 12.31 -7.72
C HIS A 98 -6.83 13.40 -8.79
N THR A 99 -7.69 13.34 -9.80
CA THR A 99 -7.80 14.40 -10.81
C THR A 99 -8.74 15.49 -10.32
N GLN A 100 -8.33 16.74 -10.45
CA GLN A 100 -9.11 17.93 -10.13
C GLN A 100 -9.08 18.90 -11.32
N LEU A 101 -10.18 19.61 -11.56
CA LEU A 101 -10.20 20.66 -12.57
C LEU A 101 -9.47 21.91 -12.07
N LEU A 102 -8.54 22.39 -12.87
CA LEU A 102 -7.84 23.65 -12.67
C LEU A 102 -8.61 24.82 -13.29
N PRO A 103 -8.34 26.06 -12.85
CA PRO A 103 -8.80 27.26 -13.57
C PRO A 103 -8.40 27.18 -15.04
N GLY A 104 -9.36 27.43 -15.94
CA GLY A 104 -9.15 27.29 -17.39
C GLY A 104 -9.47 25.90 -17.96
N GLY A 105 -10.06 25.00 -17.18
CA GLY A 105 -10.59 23.72 -17.67
C GLY A 105 -9.54 22.61 -17.86
N LEU A 106 -8.29 22.87 -17.47
CA LEU A 106 -7.21 21.89 -17.52
C LEU A 106 -7.35 20.87 -16.39
N GLN A 107 -6.87 19.65 -16.62
CA GLN A 107 -6.81 18.62 -15.57
C GLN A 107 -5.54 18.77 -14.73
N GLY A 108 -5.71 18.78 -13.42
CA GLY A 108 -4.65 18.76 -12.43
C GLY A 108 -4.68 17.47 -11.62
N LEU A 109 -3.52 17.06 -11.11
CA LEU A 109 -3.32 15.92 -10.24
C LEU A 109 -2.94 16.41 -8.85
N ILE A 110 -3.60 15.88 -7.82
CA ILE A 110 -3.32 16.18 -6.41
C ILE A 110 -3.30 14.89 -5.59
N LEU A 111 -2.37 14.79 -4.64
CA LEU A 111 -2.37 13.67 -3.70
C LEU A 111 -3.63 13.69 -2.83
N ASN A 112 -4.11 12.51 -2.46
CA ASN A 112 -5.14 12.37 -1.44
C ASN A 112 -4.66 13.07 -0.16
N PRO A 113 -5.38 14.08 0.35
CA PRO A 113 -4.89 14.90 1.47
C PRO A 113 -4.68 14.08 2.74
N VAL A 114 -5.51 13.06 2.98
CA VAL A 114 -5.38 12.15 4.13
C VAL A 114 -4.11 11.31 3.99
N PHE A 115 -3.93 10.68 2.83
CA PHE A 115 -2.72 9.89 2.53
C PHE A 115 -1.45 10.75 2.62
N ARG A 116 -1.47 11.96 2.04
CA ARG A 116 -0.35 12.91 2.06
C ARG A 116 0.03 13.28 3.49
N GLN A 117 -0.94 13.64 4.32
CA GLN A 117 -0.69 14.04 5.70
C GLN A 117 -0.12 12.88 6.53
N ASN A 118 -0.72 11.70 6.43
CA ASN A 118 -0.28 10.53 7.18
C ASN A 118 1.05 9.97 6.69
N LEU A 119 1.34 10.07 5.38
CA LEU A 119 2.67 9.72 4.85
C LEU A 119 3.74 10.71 5.33
N ARG A 120 3.44 12.02 5.42
CA ARG A 120 4.36 13.02 6.00
C ARG A 120 4.69 12.68 7.45
N ILE A 121 3.67 12.34 8.25
CA ILE A 121 3.84 11.90 9.64
C ILE A 121 4.73 10.65 9.69
N ALA A 122 4.48 9.66 8.84
CA ALA A 122 5.27 8.42 8.85
C ALA A 122 6.74 8.62 8.47
N LEU A 123 7.05 9.58 7.59
CA LEU A 123 8.41 9.83 7.10
C LEU A 123 9.19 10.83 7.96
N LEU A 124 8.53 11.83 8.52
CA LEU A 124 9.18 12.95 9.21
C LEU A 124 8.90 12.97 10.72
N GLY A 125 8.03 12.08 11.19
CA GLY A 125 7.51 12.10 12.55
C GLY A 125 6.41 13.15 12.75
N GLY A 126 5.98 13.29 14.00
CA GLY A 126 4.82 14.10 14.40
C GLY A 126 3.54 13.28 14.50
N GLY A 127 2.41 13.96 14.69
CA GLY A 127 1.12 13.29 14.87
C GLY A 127 0.97 12.58 16.22
N LYS A 128 -0.11 11.79 16.35
CA LYS A 128 -0.32 10.94 17.51
C LYS A 128 0.55 9.69 17.40
N ALA A 129 0.97 9.16 18.54
CA ALA A 129 1.58 7.85 18.62
C ALA A 129 0.73 6.81 17.89
N TRP A 130 1.39 5.92 17.16
CA TRP A 130 0.72 4.80 16.48
C TRP A 130 0.05 3.88 17.51
N SER A 131 0.79 3.49 18.55
CA SER A 131 0.21 2.78 19.68
C SER A 131 -0.40 3.76 20.67
N ASP A 132 -1.58 3.44 21.19
CA ASP A 132 -2.18 4.15 22.33
C ASP A 132 -1.26 4.12 23.57
N ASP A 133 -0.33 3.16 23.60
CA ASP A 133 0.68 3.02 24.65
C ASP A 133 2.09 3.20 24.06
N THR A 134 2.58 4.44 24.05
CA THR A 134 3.99 4.79 23.84
C THR A 134 4.75 4.94 25.15
N SER A 135 4.21 4.45 26.27
CA SER A 135 5.03 4.30 27.46
C SER A 135 6.23 3.44 27.07
N GLN A 136 7.44 3.90 27.38
CA GLN A 136 8.59 3.04 27.25
C GLN A 136 8.32 1.82 28.11
N LEU A 137 8.12 0.67 27.48
CA LEU A 137 8.06 -0.60 28.18
C LEU A 137 9.34 -0.66 29.03
N GLY A 138 9.15 -0.68 30.35
CA GLY A 138 10.27 -0.74 31.29
C GLY A 138 11.13 -1.97 31.05
N PRO A 139 12.28 -2.10 31.73
CA PRO A 139 13.15 -3.25 31.54
C PRO A 139 12.38 -4.55 31.76
N ASP A 140 12.26 -5.34 30.69
CA ASP A 140 11.57 -6.63 30.74
C ASP A 140 12.44 -7.65 31.50
N LYS A 141 11.93 -8.08 32.66
CA LYS A 141 12.57 -9.10 33.50
C LYS A 141 12.79 -10.43 32.75
N HIS A 142 11.99 -10.67 31.72
CA HIS A 142 12.03 -11.88 30.89
C HIS A 142 12.52 -11.60 29.47
N ALA A 143 13.24 -10.48 29.27
CA ALA A 143 13.80 -10.12 27.97
C ALA A 143 14.57 -11.30 27.38
N ARG A 144 14.21 -11.66 26.14
CA ARG A 144 14.90 -12.66 25.34
C ARG A 144 15.91 -11.97 24.45
N ASP A 145 17.04 -12.64 24.23
CA ASP A 145 18.04 -12.22 23.27
C ASP A 145 17.54 -12.42 21.84
N VAL A 146 18.00 -11.56 20.91
CA VAL A 146 17.60 -11.62 19.50
C VAL A 146 17.81 -13.02 18.88
N PRO A 147 18.96 -13.72 19.09
CA PRO A 147 19.15 -15.07 18.57
C PRO A 147 18.10 -16.09 19.04
N SER A 148 17.66 -16.03 20.31
CA SER A 148 16.62 -16.95 20.80
C SER A 148 15.24 -16.65 20.21
N LEU A 149 14.93 -15.38 19.93
CA LEU A 149 13.71 -14.99 19.23
C LEU A 149 13.71 -15.44 17.77
N ASP A 150 14.83 -15.30 17.07
CA ASP A 150 14.99 -15.74 15.68
C ASP A 150 14.80 -17.26 15.57
N LYS A 151 15.48 -18.02 16.44
CA LYS A 151 15.33 -19.48 16.49
C LYS A 151 13.88 -19.90 16.76
N TYR A 152 13.22 -19.24 17.71
CA TYR A 152 11.82 -19.52 18.00
C TYR A 152 10.91 -19.23 16.80
N ALA A 153 11.14 -18.12 16.09
CA ALA A 153 10.36 -17.77 14.91
C ALA A 153 10.54 -18.82 13.79
N GLU A 154 11.78 -19.26 13.54
CA GLU A 154 12.09 -20.33 12.57
C GLU A 154 11.40 -21.64 12.92
N GLU A 155 11.57 -22.14 14.15
CA GLU A 155 10.94 -23.38 14.61
C GLU A 155 9.41 -23.35 14.46
N ARG A 156 8.77 -22.21 14.76
CA ARG A 156 7.31 -22.07 14.61
C ARG A 156 6.87 -22.05 13.16
N TRP A 157 7.63 -21.39 12.28
CA TRP A 157 7.38 -21.43 10.84
C TRP A 157 7.56 -22.84 10.28
N GLU A 158 8.60 -23.55 10.69
CA GLU A 158 8.82 -24.94 10.29
C GLU A 158 7.65 -25.84 10.70
N VAL A 159 7.14 -25.71 11.92
CA VAL A 159 5.97 -26.48 12.38
C VAL A 159 4.74 -26.21 11.50
N VAL A 160 4.48 -24.94 11.15
CA VAL A 160 3.38 -24.59 10.25
C VAL A 160 3.57 -25.23 8.87
N LEU A 161 4.78 -25.16 8.31
CA LEU A 161 5.12 -25.73 7.01
C LEU A 161 5.04 -27.26 6.98
N HIS A 162 5.43 -27.94 8.06
CA HIS A 162 5.33 -29.41 8.17
C HIS A 162 3.89 -29.90 8.30
N PHE A 163 2.97 -29.07 8.81
CA PHE A 163 1.57 -29.42 8.97
C PHE A 163 0.76 -29.30 7.68
N MET A 164 1.19 -28.45 6.74
CA MET A 164 0.56 -28.26 5.43
C MET A 164 0.85 -29.40 4.46
#